data_AF-A0A376TTV4-F1
#
_entry.id   AF-A0A376TTV4-F1
#
_cell.length_a   1.000
_cell.length_b   1.000
_cell.length_c   1.000
_cell.angle_alpha   90.00
_cell.angle_beta   90.00
_cell.angle_gamma   90.00
#
_symmetry.space_group_name_H-M   'P 1'
#
loop_
_entity.id
_entity.type
_entity.pdbx_description
1 polymer ?
#
loop_
_entity_poly.entity_id
_entity_poly.type
_entity_poly.pdbx_seq_one_letter_code
_entity_poly.pdbx_strand_id
1 'polypeptide(L)' 'MTQDELKKAVGWAALQYVQPGTIVGVGTGSTAAHFIDALGTMKGQIEGAVSSSDASTEKLKSLGIHVF' A
#
# COMPACT_ATOMS: atom_id res chain seq x y z
N MET A 1 21.73 -6.19 5.08
CA MET A 1 20.44 -5.57 4.73
C MET A 1 20.33 -4.24 5.43
N THR A 2 19.98 -3.19 4.70
CA THR A 2 19.72 -1.87 5.28
C THR A 2 18.32 -1.84 5.92
N GLN A 3 18.07 -0.87 6.80
CA GLN A 3 16.75 -0.69 7.40
C GLN A 3 15.67 -0.46 6.33
N ASP A 4 16.01 0.25 5.25
CA ASP A 4 15.07 0.51 4.17
C ASP A 4 14.76 -0.76 3.36
N GLU A 5 15.77 -1.59 3.08
CA GLU A 5 15.58 -2.90 2.46
C GLU A 5 14.66 -3.80 3.28
N LEU A 6 14.78 -3.79 4.61
CA LEU A 6 13.88 -4.53 5.50
C LEU A 6 12.45 -3.99 5.44
N LYS A 7 12.28 -2.66 5.45
CA LYS A 7 10.95 -2.02 5.31
C LYS A 7 10.30 -2.37 3.98
N LYS A 8 11.08 -2.37 2.91
CA LYS A 8 10.62 -2.80 1.59
C LYS A 8 10.21 -4.27 1.62
N ALA A 9 11.06 -5.16 2.13
CA ALA A 9 10.75 -6.59 2.19
C ALA A 9 9.43 -6.89 2.93
N VAL A 10 9.20 -6.26 4.09
CA VAL A 10 7.94 -6.47 4.85
C VAL A 10 6.73 -5.86 4.15
N GLY A 11 6.88 -4.69 3.51
CA GLY A 11 5.82 -4.09 2.71
C GLY A 11 5.39 -5.00 1.55
N TRP A 12 6.35 -5.64 0.89
CA TRP A 12 6.04 -6.58 -0.19
C TRP A 12 5.45 -7.89 0.32
N ALA A 13 5.95 -8.43 1.43
CA ALA A 13 5.40 -9.64 2.04
C ALA A 13 3.92 -9.45 2.46
N ALA A 14 3.54 -8.25 2.90
CA ALA A 14 2.17 -7.94 3.28
C ALA A 14 1.16 -8.10 2.13
N LEU A 15 1.57 -8.02 0.85
CA LEU A 15 0.68 -8.25 -0.29
C LEU A 15 0.07 -9.65 -0.30
N GLN A 16 0.75 -10.65 0.27
CA GLN A 16 0.25 -12.02 0.33
C GLN A 16 -1.05 -12.14 1.14
N TYR A 17 -1.35 -11.15 1.98
CA TYR A 17 -2.54 -11.12 2.82
C TYR A 17 -3.67 -10.28 2.20
N VAL A 18 -3.41 -9.59 1.10
CA VAL A 18 -4.42 -8.77 0.42
C VAL A 18 -5.33 -9.69 -0.39
N GLN A 19 -6.61 -9.70 -0.04
CA GLN A 19 -7.61 -10.48 -0.75
C GLN A 19 -8.16 -9.68 -1.96
N PRO A 20 -8.26 -10.29 -3.15
CA PRO A 20 -8.89 -9.63 -4.29
C PRO A 20 -10.34 -9.21 -4.00
N GLY A 21 -10.77 -8.09 -4.58
CA GLY A 21 -12.11 -7.54 -4.40
C GLY A 21 -12.36 -6.95 -3.00
N THR A 22 -11.31 -6.61 -2.26
CA THR A 22 -11.46 -5.98 -0.93
C THR A 22 -10.98 -4.53 -0.93
N ILE A 23 -11.43 -3.78 0.09
CA ILE A 23 -10.92 -2.45 0.42
C ILE A 23 -9.78 -2.62 1.43
N VAL A 24 -8.62 -2.07 1.12
CA VAL A 24 -7.42 -2.23 1.95
C VAL A 24 -7.20 -1.02 2.85
N GLY A 25 -7.12 -1.25 4.17
CA GLY A 25 -6.69 -0.22 5.12
C GLY A 25 -5.18 0.02 5.03
N VAL A 26 -4.76 1.28 4.90
CA VAL A 26 -3.37 1.69 4.70
C VAL A 26 -2.93 2.65 5.80
N GLY A 27 -1.87 2.27 6.50
CA GLY A 27 -1.26 3.10 7.55
C GLY A 27 -0.46 4.29 7.02
N THR A 28 0.36 4.87 7.91
CA THR A 28 1.23 6.01 7.60
C THR A 28 2.68 5.71 7.98
N GLY A 29 3.63 6.31 7.26
CA GLY A 29 5.07 6.21 7.55
C GLY A 29 5.87 5.48 6.47
N SER A 30 7.20 5.47 6.63
CA SER A 30 8.12 4.94 5.61
C SER A 30 7.90 3.46 5.26
N THR A 31 7.52 2.61 6.21
CA THR A 31 7.20 1.20 5.93
C THR A 31 5.88 1.07 5.15
N ALA A 32 4.85 1.84 5.54
CA ALA A 32 3.57 1.86 4.83
C ALA A 32 3.74 2.40 3.39
N ALA A 33 4.65 3.35 3.19
CA ALA A 33 4.98 3.87 1.87
C ALA A 33 5.48 2.74 0.93
N HIS A 34 6.30 1.81 1.42
CA HIS A 34 6.75 0.65 0.65
C HIS A 34 5.61 -0.35 0.39
N PHE A 35 4.68 -0.52 1.34
CA PHE A 35 3.47 -1.32 1.12
C PHE A 35 2.56 -0.70 0.04
N ILE A 36 2.39 0.63 0.03
CA ILE A 36 1.63 1.35 -1.00
C ILE A 36 2.25 1.13 -2.39
N ASP A 37 3.57 1.20 -2.49
CA ASP A 37 4.28 0.90 -3.75
C ASP A 37 4.02 -0.53 -4.22
N ALA A 38 4.06 -1.49 -3.28
CA ALA A 38 3.75 -2.88 -3.56
C ALA A 38 2.28 -3.04 -4.00
N LEU A 39 1.34 -2.36 -3.33
CA LEU A 39 -0.09 -2.43 -3.63
C LEU A 39 -0.41 -1.93 -5.05
N GLY A 40 0.38 -0.98 -5.55
CA GLY A 40 0.32 -0.52 -6.94
C GLY A 40 0.46 -1.64 -7.98
N THR A 41 1.17 -2.72 -7.66
CA THR A 41 1.36 -3.88 -8.56
C THR A 41 0.09 -4.73 -8.74
N MET A 42 -0.85 -4.66 -7.79
CA MET A 42 -2.11 -5.39 -7.82
C MET A 42 -3.34 -4.48 -7.74
N LYS A 43 -3.19 -3.19 -8.08
CA LYS A 43 -4.28 -2.20 -7.99
C LYS A 43 -5.57 -2.58 -8.72
N GLY A 44 -5.48 -3.38 -9.78
CA GLY A 44 -6.64 -3.89 -10.52
C GLY A 44 -7.35 -5.07 -9.87
N GLN A 45 -6.80 -5.59 -8.77
CA GLN A 45 -7.37 -6.71 -8.01
C GLN A 45 -8.07 -6.25 -6.73
N ILE A 46 -7.92 -5.00 -6.30
CA ILE A 46 -8.58 -4.44 -5.12
C ILE A 46 -9.65 -3.44 -5.53
N GLU A 47 -10.67 -3.24 -4.70
CA GLU A 47 -11.69 -2.22 -4.95
C GLU A 47 -11.14 -0.81 -4.70
N GLY A 48 -10.23 -0.69 -3.74
CA GLY A 48 -9.57 0.55 -3.38
C GLY A 48 -8.91 0.46 -2.01
N ALA A 49 -8.61 1.61 -1.42
CA ALA A 49 -7.94 1.70 -0.14
C ALA A 49 -8.53 2.81 0.75
N VAL A 50 -8.34 2.69 2.07
CA VAL A 50 -8.62 3.74 3.05
C VAL A 50 -7.31 4.07 3.76
N SER A 51 -6.88 5.32 3.74
CA SER A 51 -5.62 5.77 4.34
C SER A 51 -5.81 6.54 5.65
N SER A 52 -4.82 6.46 6.54
CA SER A 52 -4.82 7.20 7.81
C SER A 52 -4.13 8.57 7.77
N SER A 53 -3.62 9.02 6.61
CA SER A 53 -3.04 10.36 6.42
C SER A 53 -3.10 10.84 4.98
N ASP A 54 -3.03 12.15 4.79
CA ASP A 54 -2.96 12.80 3.47
C ASP A 54 -1.76 12.34 2.65
N ALA A 55 -0.60 12.11 3.28
CA ALA A 55 0.59 11.63 2.58
C ALA A 55 0.37 10.23 1.96
N SER A 56 -0.28 9.33 2.70
CA SER A 56 -0.65 8.01 2.18
C SER A 56 -1.74 8.12 1.10
N THR A 57 -2.72 9.01 1.30
CA THR A 57 -3.79 9.30 0.33
C THR A 57 -3.23 9.75 -1.01
N GLU A 58 -2.35 10.75 -1.02
CA GLU A 58 -1.76 11.28 -2.25
C GLU A 58 -0.88 10.25 -2.96
N LYS A 59 -0.19 9.39 -2.20
CA LYS A 59 0.58 8.29 -2.79
C LYS A 59 -0.30 7.20 -3.41
N LEU A 60 -1.41 6.85 -2.79
CA LEU A 60 -2.38 5.90 -3.35
C LEU A 60 -2.99 6.44 -4.65
N LYS A 61 -3.41 7.72 -4.63
CA LYS A 61 -3.95 8.40 -5.82
C LYS A 61 -2.94 8.48 -6.96
N SER A 62 -1.66 8.76 -6.69
CA SER A 62 -0.63 8.84 -7.72
C SER A 62 -0.37 7.50 -8.41
N LEU A 63 -0.64 6.37 -7.71
CA LEU A 63 -0.60 5.02 -8.29
C LEU A 63 -1.90 4.64 -9.01
N GLY A 64 -2.94 5.49 -8.95
CA GLY A 64 -4.25 5.25 -9.53
C GLY A 64 -5.09 4.26 -8.73
N ILE A 65 -4.86 4.14 -7.42
CA ILE A 65 -5.70 3.36 -6.51
C ILE A 65 -6.84 4.27 -6.04
N HIS A 66 -8.08 3.80 -6.12
CA HIS A 66 -9.24 4.52 -5.60
C HIS A 66 -9.14 4.63 -4.07
N VAL A 67 -9.38 5.82 -3.53
CA VAL A 67 -9.37 6.08 -2.09
C VAL A 67 -10.79 6.44 -1.65
N PHE A 68 -11.28 5.76 -0.61
CA PHE A 68 -12.59 5.97 0.01
C PHE A 68 -12.53 6.99 1.15
#